data_AF-A0A512C1H8-F1
#
_entry.id   AF-A0A512C1H8-F1
#
_cell.length_a   1.000
_cell.length_b   1.000
_cell.length_c   1.000
_cell.angle_alpha   90.00
_cell.angle_beta   90.00
_cell.angle_gamma   90.00
#
_symmetry.space_group_name_H-M   'P 1'
#
loop_
_entity.id
_entity.type
_entity.pdbx_description
1 polymer ?
#
loop_
_entity_poly.entity_id
_entity_poly.type
_entity_poly.pdbx_seq_one_letter_code
_entity_poly.pdbx_strand_id
1 'polypeptide(L)'
;MSEHMERIRAEYEALRQNRTCRGCQKPLPKHQGPGQPRLTCVACEDEKRLQRMLIPARTCERCGASFTPQRNNGRRFCSERCQKLSEPSQQRAR
;
A
#
# COMPACT_ATOMS: atom_id res chain seq x y z
N MET A 1 30.67 29.18 -13.51
CA MET A 1 30.11 27.83 -13.26
C MET A 1 30.49 26.97 -14.45
N SER A 2 31.30 25.92 -14.28
CA SER A 2 31.91 25.18 -15.40
C SER A 2 30.91 24.29 -16.14
N GLU A 3 31.09 24.08 -17.44
CA GLU A 3 30.26 23.21 -18.30
C GLU A 3 30.05 21.79 -17.72
N HIS A 4 31.05 21.28 -17.00
CA HIS A 4 30.98 20.01 -16.28
C HIS A 4 29.85 19.98 -15.23
N MET A 5 29.65 21.07 -14.49
CA MET A 5 28.59 21.18 -13.48
C MET A 5 27.20 21.30 -14.10
N GLU A 6 27.09 21.88 -15.29
CA GLU A 6 25.84 21.94 -16.05
C GLU A 6 25.44 20.56 -16.57
N ARG A 7 26.41 19.78 -17.08
CA ARG A 7 26.20 18.38 -17.46
C ARG A 7 25.71 17.52 -16.31
N ILE A 8 26.33 17.62 -15.13
CA ILE A 8 25.91 16.87 -13.94
C ILE A 8 24.48 17.26 -13.52
N ARG A 9 24.13 18.55 -13.55
CA ARG A 9 22.78 19.01 -13.25
C ARG A 9 21.75 18.46 -14.23
N ALA A 10 22.03 18.50 -15.53
CA ALA A 10 21.15 17.97 -16.57
C ALA A 10 20.93 16.46 -16.43
N GLU A 11 22.00 15.70 -16.13
CA GLU A 11 21.93 14.25 -15.88
C GLU A 11 21.08 13.94 -14.64
N TYR A 12 21.29 14.67 -13.55
CA TYR A 12 20.52 14.50 -12.32
C TYR A 12 19.04 14.90 -12.50
N GLU A 13 18.76 15.95 -13.27
CA GLU A 13 17.40 16.34 -13.63
C GLU A 13 16.71 15.31 -14.51
N ALA A 14 17.40 14.73 -15.50
CA ALA A 14 16.86 13.66 -16.33
C ALA A 14 16.47 12.42 -15.50
N LEU A 15 17.32 12.01 -14.55
CA LEU A 15 17.03 10.92 -13.62
C LEU A 15 15.82 11.24 -12.70
N ARG A 16 15.70 12.50 -12.25
CA ARG A 16 14.57 12.97 -11.45
C ARG A 16 13.26 13.02 -12.25
N GLN A 17 13.34 13.22 -13.56
CA GLN A 17 12.19 13.30 -14.47
C GLN A 17 11.74 11.92 -14.97
N ASN A 18 12.64 10.93 -15.05
CA ASN A 18 12.35 9.58 -15.53
C ASN A 18 11.91 8.60 -14.45
N ARG A 19 11.05 9.03 -13.51
CA ARG A 19 10.50 8.13 -12.50
C ARG A 19 9.37 7.29 -13.10
N THR A 20 9.30 6.03 -12.74
CA THR A 20 8.26 5.10 -13.18
C THR A 20 7.38 4.65 -12.01
N CYS A 21 6.13 4.32 -12.32
CA CYS A 21 5.17 3.81 -11.36
C CYS A 21 5.60 2.41 -10.88
N ARG A 22 5.72 2.18 -9.57
CA ARG A 22 6.02 0.85 -9.02
C ARG A 22 4.94 -0.21 -9.29
N GLY A 23 3.72 0.22 -9.64
CA GLY A 23 2.60 -0.68 -9.96
C GLY A 23 2.57 -1.12 -11.43
N CYS A 24 2.77 -0.20 -12.37
CA CYS A 24 2.60 -0.46 -13.81
C CYS A 24 3.78 -0.02 -14.68
N GLN A 25 4.88 0.43 -14.07
CA GLN A 25 6.13 0.87 -14.71
C GLN A 25 6.02 2.05 -15.69
N LYS A 26 4.81 2.61 -15.89
CA LYS A 26 4.60 3.82 -16.71
C LYS A 26 5.29 5.05 -16.10
N PRO A 27 5.74 6.01 -16.91
CA PRO A 27 6.35 7.24 -16.42
C PRO A 27 5.37 8.01 -15.51
N LEU A 28 5.89 8.49 -14.39
CA LEU A 28 5.16 9.33 -13.44
C LEU A 28 5.31 10.80 -13.83
N PRO A 29 4.27 11.63 -13.61
CA PRO A 29 4.40 13.06 -13.81
C PRO A 29 5.50 13.65 -12.90
N LYS A 30 6.09 14.76 -13.37
CA LYS A 30 7.05 15.53 -12.58
C LYS A 30 6.41 15.91 -11.24
N HIS A 31 7.14 15.76 -10.15
CA HIS A 31 6.64 16.16 -8.83
C HIS A 31 6.81 17.67 -8.70
N GLN A 32 5.70 18.40 -8.55
CA GLN A 32 5.65 19.87 -8.58
C GLN A 32 5.38 20.50 -7.20
N GLY A 33 5.64 19.80 -6.09
CA GLY A 33 5.30 20.30 -4.75
C GLY A 33 6.31 19.93 -3.67
N PRO A 34 6.15 20.49 -2.46
CA PRO A 34 6.89 20.05 -1.29
C PRO A 34 6.43 18.65 -0.85
N GLY A 35 7.35 17.86 -0.31
CA GLY A 35 7.08 16.51 0.19
C GLY A 35 7.75 15.40 -0.61
N GLN A 36 7.44 14.15 -0.24
CA GLN A 36 7.97 13.00 -0.95
C GLN A 36 7.17 12.76 -2.25
N PRO A 37 7.85 12.43 -3.36
CA PRO A 37 7.16 12.11 -4.60
C PRO A 37 6.39 10.80 -4.48
N ARG A 38 5.26 10.72 -5.19
CA ARG A 38 4.51 9.47 -5.29
C ARG A 38 5.35 8.37 -5.95
N LEU A 39 5.17 7.15 -5.47
CA LEU A 39 5.82 5.96 -6.02
C LEU A 39 4.91 5.19 -7.01
N THR A 40 3.64 5.55 -7.10
CA THR A 40 2.65 4.96 -7.99
C THR A 40 1.85 6.04 -8.72
N CYS A 41 1.33 5.72 -9.91
CA CYS A 41 0.47 6.63 -10.65
C CYS A 41 -0.94 6.64 -10.06
N VAL A 42 -1.69 7.71 -10.33
CA VAL A 42 -3.07 7.88 -9.85
C VAL A 42 -3.95 6.69 -10.24
N ALA A 43 -3.84 6.21 -11.49
CA ALA A 43 -4.58 5.05 -11.96
C ALA A 43 -4.31 3.78 -11.12
N CYS A 44 -3.05 3.50 -10.78
CA CYS A 44 -2.73 2.36 -9.90
C CYS A 44 -3.20 2.57 -8.45
N GLU A 45 -3.29 3.82 -7.98
CA GLU A 45 -3.88 4.11 -6.66
C GLU A 45 -5.39 3.91 -6.66
N ASP A 46 -6.08 4.36 -7.72
CA ASP A 46 -7.53 4.19 -7.90
C ASP A 46 -7.90 2.72 -8.07
N GLU A 47 -7.15 1.95 -8.87
CA GLU A 47 -7.34 0.50 -9.00
C GLU A 47 -7.24 -0.19 -7.63
N LYS A 48 -6.21 0.14 -6.84
CA LYS A 48 -6.08 -0.38 -5.47
C LYS A 48 -7.23 0.04 -4.56
N ARG A 49 -7.77 1.26 -4.74
CA ARG A 49 -8.94 1.73 -3.98
C ARG A 49 -10.18 0.92 -4.35
N LEU A 50 -10.44 0.71 -5.64
CA LEU A 50 -11.53 -0.12 -6.14
C LEU A 50 -11.39 -1.57 -5.66
N GLN A 51 -10.19 -2.14 -5.73
CA GLN A 51 -9.92 -3.49 -5.25
C GLN A 51 -10.26 -3.64 -3.76
N ARG A 52 -10.02 -2.61 -2.93
CA ARG A 52 -10.44 -2.62 -1.50
C ARG A 52 -11.95 -2.57 -1.32
N MET A 53 -12.69 -1.90 -2.21
CA MET A 53 -14.15 -1.84 -2.17
C MET A 53 -14.81 -3.17 -2.60
N LEU A 54 -14.12 -3.95 -3.43
CA LEU A 54 -14.59 -5.26 -3.91
C LEU A 54 -14.31 -6.42 -2.94
N ILE A 55 -13.65 -6.17 -1.80
CA ILE A 55 -13.40 -7.22 -0.82
C ILE A 55 -14.74 -7.58 -0.15
N PRO A 56 -15.24 -8.83 -0.27
CA PRO A 56 -16.52 -9.20 0.30
C PRO A 56 -16.48 -9.14 1.83
N ALA A 57 -17.59 -8.69 2.41
CA ALA A 57 -17.80 -8.76 3.85
C ALA A 57 -17.78 -10.22 4.32
N ARG A 58 -17.28 -10.45 5.52
CA ARG A 58 -17.17 -11.77 6.16
C ARG A 58 -17.79 -11.73 7.54
N THR A 59 -18.16 -12.89 8.03
CA THR A 59 -18.66 -13.06 9.40
C THR A 59 -17.50 -13.42 10.30
N CYS A 60 -17.37 -12.73 11.44
CA CYS A 60 -16.38 -13.07 12.44
C CYS A 60 -16.72 -14.41 13.08
N GLU A 61 -15.80 -15.39 12.99
CA GLU A 61 -16.04 -16.74 13.53
C GLU A 61 -16.20 -16.78 15.06
N ARG A 62 -15.75 -15.72 15.76
CA ARG A 62 -15.84 -15.65 17.21
C ARG A 62 -17.08 -14.92 17.73
N CYS A 63 -17.41 -13.76 17.17
CA CYS A 63 -18.51 -12.93 17.68
C CYS A 63 -19.70 -12.84 16.74
N GLY A 64 -19.63 -13.43 15.54
CA GLY A 64 -20.72 -13.39 14.55
C GLY A 64 -20.91 -12.06 13.83
N ALA A 65 -20.18 -11.01 14.18
CA ALA A 65 -20.33 -9.70 13.53
C ALA A 65 -19.84 -9.73 12.07
N SER A 66 -20.58 -9.09 11.16
CA SER A 66 -20.14 -8.84 9.80
C SER A 66 -19.05 -7.76 9.76
N PHE A 67 -17.98 -8.00 9.01
CA PHE A 67 -16.87 -7.06 8.85
C PHE A 67 -16.29 -7.10 7.44
N THR A 68 -15.79 -5.97 6.96
CA THR A 68 -15.10 -5.87 5.66
C THR A 68 -13.60 -5.83 5.89
N PRO A 69 -12.84 -6.87 5.51
CA PRO A 69 -11.40 -6.88 5.73
C PRO A 69 -10.69 -5.86 4.83
N GLN A 70 -9.70 -5.15 5.37
CA GLN A 70 -8.94 -4.13 4.62
C GLN A 70 -8.10 -4.72 3.46
N ARG A 71 -7.76 -6.00 3.55
CA ARG A 71 -6.98 -6.76 2.56
C ARG A 71 -7.60 -8.15 2.40
N ASN A 72 -7.49 -8.74 1.22
CA ASN A 72 -7.93 -10.11 0.99
C ASN A 72 -6.86 -11.12 1.48
N ASN A 73 -6.56 -11.09 2.78
CA ASN A 73 -5.49 -11.89 3.39
C ASN A 73 -6.04 -13.08 4.20
N GLY A 74 -7.28 -13.51 3.97
CA GLY A 74 -7.84 -14.65 4.68
C GLY A 74 -8.26 -14.37 6.14
N ARG A 75 -8.32 -13.10 6.59
CA ARG A 75 -8.69 -12.76 7.96
C ARG A 75 -10.06 -13.34 8.35
N ARG A 76 -10.09 -14.09 9.46
CA ARG A 76 -11.28 -14.82 9.98
C ARG A 76 -12.02 -14.05 11.10
N PHE A 77 -11.37 -13.05 11.69
CA PHE A 77 -11.88 -12.31 12.85
C PHE A 77 -11.95 -10.81 12.57
N CYS A 78 -13.00 -10.14 13.08
CA CYS A 78 -13.21 -8.71 12.85
C CYS A 78 -12.13 -7.82 13.48
N SER A 79 -11.45 -8.29 14.54
CA SER A 79 -10.44 -7.55 15.30
C SER A 79 -9.35 -8.48 15.85
N GLU A 80 -8.18 -7.92 16.19
CA GLU A 80 -7.12 -8.68 16.86
C GLU A 80 -7.56 -9.23 18.22
N ARG A 81 -8.45 -8.52 18.92
CA ARG A 81 -9.05 -8.99 20.17
C ARG A 81 -9.83 -10.28 19.96
N CYS A 82 -10.62 -10.37 18.88
CA CYS A 82 -11.34 -11.60 18.57
C CYS A 82 -10.40 -12.73 18.16
N GLN A 83 -9.32 -12.41 17.46
CA GLN A 83 -8.29 -13.40 17.13
C GLN A 83 -7.62 -13.97 18.39
N LYS A 84 -7.08 -13.13 19.27
CA LYS A 84 -6.38 -13.57 20.49
C LYS A 84 -7.23 -14.44 21.42
N LEU A 85 -8.52 -14.16 21.48
CA LEU A 85 -9.46 -14.89 22.33
C LEU A 85 -10.03 -16.14 21.64
N SER A 86 -9.73 -16.34 20.35
CA SER A 86 -10.04 -17.58 19.62
C SER A 86 -8.86 -18.54 19.58
N GLU A 87 -7.64 -18.05 19.84
CA GLU A 87 -6.48 -18.91 20.00
C GLU A 87 -6.75 -19.83 21.19
N PRO A 88 -6.78 -21.16 20.99
CA PRO A 88 -6.86 -22.08 22.11
C PRO A 88 -5.63 -21.78 22.95
N SER A 89 -5.85 -21.22 24.14
CA SER A 89 -4.83 -21.04 25.16
C SER A 89 -4.22 -22.40 25.39
N GLN A 90 -3.11 -22.71 24.71
CA GLN A 90 -2.31 -23.89 24.97
C GLN A 90 -1.80 -23.76 26.40
N GLN A 91 -2.62 -24.29 27.29
CA GLN A 91 -2.28 -24.98 28.52
C GLN A 91 -1.19 -24.29 29.35
N ARG A 92 -1.63 -23.32 30.17
CA ARG A 92 -1.03 -23.12 31.50
C ARG A 92 -1.36 -24.35 32.37
N ALA A 93 -0.67 -25.45 32.10
CA ALA A 93 -0.64 -26.65 32.92
C ALA A 93 0.70 -27.35 32.69
N ARG A 94 1.74 -26.84 33.35
CA ARG A 94 2.92 -27.60 33.77
C ARG A 94 3.45 -27.00 35.05
#